data_AF-A0AA86T7Q1-F1
#
_entry.id   AF-A0AA86T7Q1-F1
#
_cell.length_a   1.000
_cell.length_b   1.000
_cell.length_c   1.000
_cell.angle_alpha   90.00
_cell.angle_beta   90.00
_cell.angle_gamma   90.00
#
_symmetry.space_group_name_H-M   'P 1'
#
loop_
_entity.id
_entity.type
_entity.pdbx_description
1 polymer ?
#
loop_
_entity_poly.entity_id
_entity_poly.type
_entity_poly.pdbx_seq_one_letter_code
_entity_poly.pdbx_strand_id
1 'polypeptide(L)'
;MLRANGGAGNYSYSGSCDRYTGGAGSGGAIRLVAPQLTHQGLVEALGGTASCTPYHVGIPGRIRVECTTCSTPGTINPAASVTNTLGPVSAAGTPALTTLPTLTINTVGGLTAPASPTGAYATADLTLPAATMNPVTVTLTATNIPVGTIFTIRVLPEGEPMVPFLSTPSTGTFASSTASARVNLKPGKTNVLTACVGYTQVAALLPFIDGEPVEQLVVAAGMGEPSSLSVITTSGKEVAVAQLPQETQVQIAMAFERLRERESEP
;
A
#
# COMPACT_ATOMS: atom_id res chain seq x y z
N MET A 1 5.70 26.54 7.66
CA MET A 1 4.49 26.54 8.49
C MET A 1 3.36 25.96 7.68
N LEU A 2 2.67 24.94 8.19
CA LEU A 2 1.60 24.22 7.50
C LEU A 2 0.32 24.29 8.35
N ARG A 3 -0.78 24.79 7.77
CA ARG A 3 -2.05 24.94 8.47
C ARG A 3 -3.20 24.35 7.66
N ALA A 4 -4.01 23.55 8.32
CA ALA A 4 -5.31 23.07 7.88
C ALA A 4 -6.33 23.33 8.99
N ASN A 5 -6.32 24.52 9.56
CA ASN A 5 -7.22 24.88 10.67
C ASN A 5 -8.63 25.14 10.16
N GLY A 6 -9.63 24.79 10.96
CA GLY A 6 -11.02 25.11 10.70
C GLY A 6 -11.32 26.59 10.81
N GLY A 7 -12.30 27.06 10.03
CA GLY A 7 -12.75 28.46 10.06
C GLY A 7 -13.46 28.82 11.36
N ALA A 8 -13.34 30.07 11.80
CA ALA A 8 -14.05 30.56 12.97
C ALA A 8 -15.56 30.71 12.69
N GLY A 9 -16.38 30.38 13.68
CA GLY A 9 -17.81 30.72 13.68
C GLY A 9 -18.01 32.23 13.86
N ASN A 10 -19.15 32.76 13.41
CA ASN A 10 -19.45 34.20 13.53
C ASN A 10 -19.62 34.61 15.02
N TYR A 11 -19.14 35.80 15.37
CA TYR A 11 -19.23 36.37 16.71
C TYR A 11 -20.52 37.18 16.87
N SER A 12 -21.50 36.64 17.60
CA SER A 12 -22.71 37.39 17.98
C SER A 12 -22.45 38.21 19.26
N TYR A 13 -22.71 39.52 19.18
CA TYR A 13 -22.38 40.55 20.19
C TYR A 13 -23.08 40.40 21.56
N SER A 14 -24.02 39.45 21.73
CA SER A 14 -24.84 39.32 22.94
C SER A 14 -24.36 38.27 23.96
N GLY A 15 -23.16 37.71 23.80
CA GLY A 15 -22.49 36.89 24.83
C GLY A 15 -23.19 35.58 25.23
N SER A 16 -24.30 35.22 24.58
CA SER A 16 -25.08 34.01 24.86
C SER A 16 -25.16 33.14 23.61
N CYS A 17 -25.20 31.81 23.81
CA CYS A 17 -25.34 30.81 22.74
C CYS A 17 -26.72 30.86 22.11
N ASP A 18 -26.92 31.88 21.29
CA ASP A 18 -28.16 32.10 20.57
C ASP A 18 -28.17 31.29 19.27
N ARG A 19 -29.38 30.90 18.85
CA ARG A 19 -29.68 30.09 17.65
C ARG A 19 -29.22 30.70 16.32
N TYR A 20 -28.72 31.94 16.36
CA TYR A 20 -28.22 32.68 15.21
C TYR A 20 -26.69 32.60 15.05
N THR A 21 -25.99 31.88 15.93
CA THR A 21 -24.53 31.73 15.88
C THR A 21 -24.16 30.60 14.92
N GLY A 22 -23.35 30.90 13.90
CA GLY A 22 -22.79 29.88 13.01
C GLY A 22 -21.73 29.04 13.74
N GLY A 23 -21.74 27.72 13.55
CA GLY A 23 -20.72 26.82 14.11
C GLY A 23 -19.33 27.07 13.52
N ALA A 24 -18.28 26.70 14.25
CA ALA A 24 -16.92 26.73 13.72
C ALA A 24 -16.61 25.49 12.87
N GLY A 25 -15.75 25.66 11.87
CA GLY A 25 -15.32 24.57 10.99
C GLY A 25 -14.35 23.61 11.68
N SER A 26 -14.36 22.33 11.29
CA SER A 26 -13.37 21.35 11.77
C SER A 26 -11.99 21.57 11.14
N GLY A 27 -10.94 21.10 11.82
CA GLY A 27 -9.61 21.01 11.24
C GLY A 27 -9.55 19.97 10.12
N GLY A 28 -8.73 20.23 9.11
CA GLY A 28 -8.49 19.36 7.95
C GLY A 28 -7.46 18.26 8.22
N ALA A 29 -7.03 17.57 7.17
CA ALA A 29 -6.01 16.52 7.26
C ALA A 29 -4.66 17.02 6.75
N ILE A 30 -3.58 16.70 7.47
CA ILE A 30 -2.21 16.93 7.02
C ILE A 30 -1.49 15.57 6.99
N ARG A 31 -0.93 15.21 5.83
CA ARG A 31 -0.03 14.06 5.68
C ARG A 31 1.33 14.54 5.20
N LEU A 32 2.36 14.28 5.98
CA LEU A 32 3.75 14.59 5.66
C LEU A 32 4.52 13.30 5.44
N VAL A 33 5.16 13.18 4.28
CA VAL A 33 5.96 12.03 3.89
C VAL A 33 7.30 12.54 3.40
N ALA A 34 8.37 12.17 4.09
CA ALA A 34 9.73 12.54 3.66
C ALA A 34 10.75 11.56 4.27
N PRO A 35 11.81 11.16 3.54
CA PRO A 35 12.85 10.31 4.12
C PRO A 35 13.46 10.92 5.40
N GLN A 36 13.69 12.23 5.38
CA GLN A 36 14.12 13.00 6.55
C GLN A 36 13.22 14.21 6.77
N LEU A 37 12.79 14.40 8.01
CA LEU A 37 12.21 15.66 8.48
C LEU A 37 13.18 16.28 9.47
N THR A 38 13.91 17.30 9.03
CA THR A 38 14.98 17.99 9.79
C THR A 38 14.61 19.41 10.20
N HIS A 39 13.52 19.95 9.66
CA HIS A 39 13.13 21.33 9.88
C HIS A 39 12.13 21.48 11.03
N GLN A 40 12.39 22.41 11.94
CA GLN A 40 11.47 22.76 13.01
C GLN A 40 10.48 23.82 12.52
N GLY A 41 9.19 23.57 12.71
CA GLY A 41 8.13 24.49 12.31
C GLY A 41 6.79 24.12 12.92
N LEU A 42 5.79 24.96 12.65
CA LEU A 42 4.42 24.76 13.11
C LEU A 42 3.61 23.97 12.08
N VAL A 43 2.99 22.87 12.52
CA VAL A 43 2.03 22.06 11.76
C VAL A 43 0.73 21.99 12.55
N GLU A 44 -0.33 22.58 12.01
CA GLU A 44 -1.61 22.70 12.73
C GLU A 44 -2.80 22.21 11.89
N ALA A 45 -3.65 21.40 12.50
CA ALA A 45 -4.96 21.02 11.99
C ALA A 45 -5.99 21.20 13.10
N LEU A 46 -6.06 22.40 13.67
CA LEU A 46 -6.97 22.73 14.76
C LEU A 46 -8.40 22.87 14.26
N GLY A 47 -9.36 22.58 15.13
CA GLY A 47 -10.73 23.04 14.92
C GLY A 47 -10.81 24.57 15.00
N GLY A 48 -11.76 25.14 14.28
CA GLY A 48 -12.09 26.55 14.40
C GLY A 48 -12.70 26.88 15.76
N THR A 49 -12.55 28.13 16.18
CA THR A 49 -13.15 28.64 17.41
C THR A 49 -14.55 29.21 17.14
N ALA A 50 -15.45 29.07 18.10
CA ALA A 50 -16.73 29.77 18.12
C ALA A 50 -16.83 30.59 19.41
N SER A 51 -17.69 31.61 19.41
CA SER A 51 -17.98 32.43 20.60
C SER A 51 -18.58 31.61 21.74
N CYS A 52 -19.19 30.46 21.42
CA CYS A 52 -19.81 29.54 22.36
C CYS A 52 -18.99 28.27 22.54
N THR A 53 -18.00 28.35 23.43
CA THR A 53 -17.26 27.19 23.91
C THR A 53 -18.02 26.53 25.07
N PRO A 54 -18.24 25.21 25.08
CA PRO A 54 -17.67 24.19 24.17
C PRO A 54 -18.57 23.76 22.99
N TYR A 55 -19.80 24.29 22.87
CA TYR A 55 -20.85 23.65 22.05
C TYR A 55 -20.70 23.79 20.52
N HIS A 56 -19.88 24.72 20.04
CA HIS A 56 -19.75 24.99 18.60
C HIS A 56 -18.31 25.09 18.11
N VAL A 57 -17.35 24.54 18.86
CA VAL A 57 -15.95 24.47 18.41
C VAL A 57 -15.80 23.38 17.35
N GLY A 58 -14.97 23.66 16.35
CA GLY A 58 -14.55 22.64 15.40
C GLY A 58 -13.76 21.56 16.11
N ILE A 59 -13.83 20.33 15.62
CA ILE A 59 -12.98 19.25 16.12
C ILE A 59 -11.60 19.38 15.46
N PRO A 60 -10.49 19.13 16.17
CA PRO A 60 -9.18 19.00 15.53
C PRO A 60 -9.20 17.91 14.45
N GLY A 61 -8.48 18.18 13.37
CA GLY A 61 -8.30 17.28 12.25
C GLY A 61 -7.36 16.11 12.57
N ARG A 62 -6.60 15.67 11.58
CA ARG A 62 -5.65 14.56 11.71
C ARG A 62 -4.32 14.92 11.09
N ILE A 63 -3.25 14.59 11.78
CA ILE A 63 -1.88 14.76 11.28
C ILE A 63 -1.22 13.39 11.25
N ARG A 64 -0.67 13.02 10.09
CA ARG A 64 0.14 11.80 9.91
C ARG A 64 1.51 12.18 9.36
N VAL A 65 2.54 11.65 9.98
CA VAL A 65 3.94 11.89 9.62
C VAL A 65 4.62 10.56 9.34
N GLU A 66 5.28 10.47 8.20
CA GLU A 66 5.98 9.27 7.74
C GLU A 66 7.41 9.66 7.36
N CYS A 67 8.40 9.17 8.11
CA CYS A 67 9.80 9.48 7.86
C CYS A 67 10.75 8.37 8.29
N THR A 68 11.77 8.07 7.50
CA THR A 68 12.79 7.09 7.92
C THR A 68 13.66 7.61 9.05
N THR A 69 13.93 8.92 9.07
CA THR A 69 14.56 9.62 10.20
C THR A 69 13.75 10.84 10.57
N CYS A 70 12.95 10.71 11.62
CA CYS A 70 12.12 11.78 12.16
C CYS A 70 12.89 12.52 13.26
N SER A 71 13.41 13.71 12.99
CA SER A 71 13.65 14.65 14.09
C SER A 71 12.31 15.27 14.47
N THR A 72 12.08 15.58 15.75
CA THR A 72 10.79 16.12 16.20
C THR A 72 10.47 17.42 15.45
N PRO A 73 9.41 17.43 14.61
CA PRO A 73 9.06 18.62 13.83
C PRO A 73 8.43 19.67 14.75
N GLY A 74 9.23 20.62 15.26
CA GLY A 74 8.76 21.80 16.00
C GLY A 74 7.51 21.57 16.87
N THR A 75 6.43 22.30 16.58
CA THR A 75 5.12 22.15 17.25
C THR A 75 4.11 21.51 16.30
N ILE A 76 3.55 20.37 16.70
CA ILE A 76 2.47 19.66 16.00
C ILE A 76 1.20 19.68 16.85
N ASN A 77 0.08 20.12 16.29
CA ASN A 77 -1.21 20.13 16.98
C ASN A 77 -2.40 19.96 16.02
N PRO A 78 -3.24 18.90 16.14
CA PRO A 78 -3.25 17.85 17.16
C PRO A 78 -2.07 16.87 17.04
N ALA A 79 -1.82 16.07 18.09
CA ALA A 79 -0.75 15.08 18.08
C ALA A 79 -0.78 14.22 16.81
N ALA A 80 0.37 14.12 16.14
CA ALA A 80 0.48 13.33 14.91
C ALA A 80 0.57 11.84 15.21
N SER A 81 0.00 11.03 14.32
CA SER A 81 0.42 9.65 14.15
C SER A 81 1.74 9.65 13.38
N VAL A 82 2.81 9.20 14.03
CA VAL A 82 4.16 9.14 13.44
C VAL A 82 4.52 7.69 13.16
N THR A 83 5.04 7.41 11.96
CA THR A 83 5.60 6.12 11.60
C THR A 83 7.00 6.31 11.01
N ASN A 84 7.94 5.45 11.46
CA ASN A 84 9.28 5.40 10.91
C ASN A 84 9.39 4.57 9.63
N THR A 85 8.29 3.91 9.27
CA THR A 85 8.10 3.24 8.00
C THR A 85 7.32 4.19 7.11
N LEU A 86 7.89 4.57 5.97
CA LEU A 86 7.12 5.25 4.92
C LEU A 86 5.94 4.33 4.59
N GLY A 87 4.72 4.86 4.67
CA GLY A 87 3.52 4.07 4.43
C GLY A 87 3.63 3.40 3.06
N PRO A 88 3.17 2.13 2.92
CA PRO A 88 3.38 1.38 1.70
C PRO A 88 2.86 2.18 0.51
N VAL A 89 3.73 2.35 -0.48
CA VAL A 89 3.35 2.80 -1.80
C VAL A 89 2.59 1.63 -2.42
N SER A 90 1.28 1.66 -2.21
CA SER A 90 0.34 0.69 -2.71
C SER A 90 -0.63 1.40 -3.66
N ALA A 91 -1.39 0.62 -4.43
CA ALA A 91 -2.51 1.15 -5.21
C ALA A 91 -3.46 2.03 -4.36
N ALA A 92 -3.55 1.77 -3.06
CA ALA A 92 -4.36 2.51 -2.08
C ALA A 92 -3.59 3.64 -1.36
N GLY A 93 -2.40 4.04 -1.85
CA GLY A 93 -1.64 5.18 -1.33
C GLY A 93 -2.38 6.51 -1.44
N THR A 94 -1.78 7.61 -0.98
CA THR A 94 -2.34 8.95 -1.17
C THR A 94 -1.24 9.89 -1.67
N PRO A 95 -1.27 10.31 -2.95
CA PRO A 95 -2.26 9.95 -3.98
C PRO A 95 -2.24 8.46 -4.32
N ALA A 96 -3.39 7.93 -4.75
CA ALA A 96 -3.53 6.52 -5.11
C ALA A 96 -2.72 6.24 -6.39
N LEU A 97 -1.80 5.28 -6.33
CA LEU A 97 -1.02 4.82 -7.49
C LEU A 97 -1.63 3.51 -8.02
N THR A 98 -2.89 3.57 -8.45
CA THR A 98 -3.74 2.42 -8.86
C THR A 98 -3.24 1.63 -10.08
N THR A 99 -2.09 2.05 -10.59
CA THR A 99 -1.49 1.65 -11.86
C THR A 99 -0.23 0.85 -11.63
N LEU A 100 0.26 0.81 -10.38
CA LEU A 100 1.34 -0.09 -10.02
C LEU A 100 0.91 -1.55 -10.19
N PRO A 101 1.84 -2.43 -10.57
CA PRO A 101 1.62 -3.87 -10.54
C PRO A 101 1.27 -4.34 -9.14
N THR A 102 0.25 -5.18 -9.05
CA THR A 102 -0.11 -5.83 -7.79
C THR A 102 -0.34 -7.31 -8.04
N LEU A 103 0.13 -8.13 -7.11
CA LEU A 103 -0.16 -9.56 -7.03
C LEU A 103 -0.84 -9.84 -5.69
N THR A 104 -1.89 -10.66 -5.71
CA THR A 104 -2.58 -11.08 -4.48
C THR A 104 -2.93 -12.55 -4.54
N ILE A 105 -2.75 -13.26 -3.43
CA ILE A 105 -3.36 -14.59 -3.24
C ILE A 105 -4.83 -14.36 -2.94
N ASN A 106 -5.71 -14.79 -3.83
CA ASN A 106 -7.15 -14.51 -3.75
C ASN A 106 -7.90 -15.62 -2.99
N THR A 107 -7.63 -16.89 -3.33
CA THR A 107 -8.21 -18.03 -2.61
C THR A 107 -7.21 -19.16 -2.38
N VAL A 108 -7.40 -19.91 -1.30
CA VAL A 108 -6.69 -21.14 -0.97
C VAL A 108 -7.71 -22.23 -0.69
N GLY A 109 -7.73 -23.29 -1.48
CA GLY A 109 -8.68 -24.39 -1.31
C GLY A 109 -10.14 -23.97 -1.47
N GLY A 110 -10.41 -22.89 -2.21
CA GLY A 110 -11.74 -22.31 -2.37
C GLY A 110 -12.17 -21.33 -1.28
N LEU A 111 -11.37 -21.14 -0.22
CA LEU A 111 -11.60 -20.11 0.79
C LEU A 111 -10.92 -18.80 0.39
N THR A 112 -11.63 -17.68 0.52
CA THR A 112 -11.09 -16.34 0.26
C THR A 112 -10.02 -15.98 1.28
N ALA A 113 -8.84 -15.57 0.82
CA ALA A 113 -7.80 -15.06 1.69
C ALA A 113 -8.19 -13.72 2.30
N PRO A 114 -7.83 -13.43 3.57
CA PRO A 114 -8.02 -12.11 4.14
C PRO A 114 -7.28 -11.04 3.32
N ALA A 115 -7.83 -9.82 3.25
CA ALA A 115 -7.19 -8.70 2.56
C ALA A 115 -5.85 -8.28 3.19
N SER A 116 -5.63 -8.65 4.46
CA SER A 116 -4.39 -8.42 5.20
C SER A 116 -4.05 -9.70 5.98
N PRO A 117 -3.53 -10.74 5.30
CA PRO A 117 -3.13 -11.97 5.95
C PRO A 117 -1.96 -11.68 6.89
N THR A 118 -1.90 -12.26 8.08
CA THR A 118 -0.81 -12.07 9.04
C THR A 118 0.45 -12.85 8.68
N GLY A 119 0.30 -13.98 7.99
CA GLY A 119 1.38 -14.91 7.67
C GLY A 119 2.06 -15.53 8.89
N ALA A 120 1.40 -15.58 10.05
CA ALA A 120 1.99 -16.13 11.25
C ALA A 120 1.80 -17.66 11.33
N TYR A 121 2.79 -18.38 11.88
CA TYR A 121 2.64 -19.81 12.19
C TYR A 121 1.68 -20.06 13.37
N ALA A 122 1.72 -19.17 14.37
CA ALA A 122 0.97 -19.32 15.61
C ALA A 122 -0.54 -19.08 15.45
N THR A 123 -0.94 -18.30 14.45
CA THR A 123 -2.36 -18.01 14.17
C THR A 123 -2.55 -18.05 12.67
N ALA A 124 -3.24 -19.09 12.19
CA ALA A 124 -3.49 -19.25 10.77
C ALA A 124 -4.50 -18.22 10.27
N ASP A 125 -4.20 -17.60 9.11
CA ASP A 125 -5.11 -16.70 8.42
C ASP A 125 -6.31 -17.44 7.81
N LEU A 126 -6.12 -18.72 7.48
CA LEU A 126 -7.13 -19.62 6.93
C LEU A 126 -6.96 -21.02 7.54
N THR A 127 -8.09 -21.64 7.88
CA THR A 127 -8.15 -23.03 8.30
C THR A 127 -8.91 -23.83 7.26
N LEU A 128 -8.22 -24.75 6.58
CA LEU A 128 -8.84 -25.63 5.58
C LEU A 128 -9.59 -26.78 6.26
N PRO A 129 -10.76 -27.21 5.73
CA PRO A 129 -11.44 -28.40 6.20
C PRO A 129 -10.53 -29.64 6.16
N ALA A 130 -10.65 -30.54 7.15
CA ALA A 130 -9.81 -31.74 7.22
C ALA A 130 -9.94 -32.68 6.01
N ALA A 131 -11.08 -32.63 5.30
CA ALA A 131 -11.34 -33.40 4.07
C ALA A 131 -10.78 -32.75 2.79
N THR A 132 -10.07 -31.62 2.90
CA THR A 132 -9.49 -30.94 1.72
C THR A 132 -8.45 -31.84 1.07
N MET A 133 -8.64 -32.14 -0.21
CA MET A 133 -7.69 -32.96 -0.98
C MET A 133 -6.41 -32.18 -1.28
N ASN A 134 -5.26 -32.84 -1.13
CA ASN A 134 -3.97 -32.37 -1.64
C ASN A 134 -3.73 -32.98 -3.02
N PRO A 135 -3.27 -32.22 -4.03
CA PRO A 135 -2.86 -30.80 -3.97
C PRO A 135 -4.03 -29.81 -3.89
N VAL A 136 -3.84 -28.76 -3.09
CA VAL A 136 -4.78 -27.65 -2.91
C VAL A 136 -4.64 -26.65 -4.05
N THR A 137 -5.77 -26.10 -4.52
CA THR A 137 -5.75 -25.03 -5.52
C THR A 137 -5.57 -23.67 -4.84
N VAL A 138 -4.58 -22.91 -5.30
CA VAL A 138 -4.37 -21.50 -4.93
C VAL A 138 -4.66 -20.64 -6.14
N THR A 139 -5.56 -19.65 -6.00
CA THR A 139 -5.82 -18.69 -7.06
C THR A 139 -5.13 -17.37 -6.77
N LEU A 140 -4.55 -16.78 -7.81
CA LEU A 140 -3.88 -15.50 -7.79
C LEU A 140 -4.66 -14.51 -8.63
N THR A 141 -4.73 -13.26 -8.16
CA THR A 141 -5.18 -12.13 -8.96
C THR A 141 -4.00 -11.20 -9.17
N ALA A 142 -3.83 -10.76 -10.41
CA ALA A 142 -2.77 -9.86 -10.84
C ALA A 142 -3.36 -8.65 -11.57
N THR A 143 -2.80 -7.47 -11.29
CA THR A 143 -3.20 -6.19 -11.90
C THR A 143 -1.96 -5.54 -12.45
N ASN A 144 -2.01 -5.02 -13.68
CA ASN A 144 -0.90 -4.39 -14.38
C ASN A 144 0.35 -5.28 -14.50
N ILE A 145 0.12 -6.59 -14.66
CA ILE A 145 1.14 -7.59 -14.94
C ILE A 145 0.80 -8.21 -16.30
N PRO A 146 1.77 -8.40 -17.21
CA PRO A 146 1.52 -9.00 -18.52
C PRO A 146 0.70 -10.29 -18.45
N VAL A 147 -0.30 -10.43 -19.33
CA VAL A 147 -1.09 -11.66 -19.44
C VAL A 147 -0.20 -12.79 -19.97
N GLY A 148 -0.46 -14.04 -19.55
CA GLY A 148 0.40 -15.17 -19.84
C GLY A 148 1.58 -15.35 -18.87
N THR A 149 1.70 -14.46 -17.88
CA THR A 149 2.73 -14.56 -16.84
C THR A 149 2.53 -15.81 -15.98
N ILE A 150 3.61 -16.55 -15.74
CA ILE A 150 3.66 -17.68 -14.79
C ILE A 150 4.25 -17.17 -13.46
N PHE A 151 3.51 -17.35 -12.37
CA PHE A 151 3.91 -16.94 -11.03
C PHE A 151 4.55 -18.10 -10.27
N THR A 152 5.44 -17.78 -9.33
CA THR A 152 5.98 -18.75 -8.38
C THR A 152 5.28 -18.59 -7.04
N ILE A 153 4.68 -19.67 -6.54
CA ILE A 153 4.10 -19.77 -5.20
C ILE A 153 5.10 -20.54 -4.34
N ARG A 154 5.52 -19.94 -3.23
CA ARG A 154 6.40 -20.55 -2.23
C ARG A 154 5.55 -20.97 -1.04
N VAL A 155 5.63 -22.24 -0.69
CA VAL A 155 5.01 -22.80 0.53
C VAL A 155 6.11 -23.06 1.53
N LEU A 156 5.99 -22.50 2.72
CA LEU A 156 6.89 -22.73 3.84
C LEU A 156 6.07 -23.34 4.99
N PRO A 157 6.08 -24.67 5.17
CA PRO A 157 5.44 -25.30 6.31
C PRO A 157 6.23 -25.05 7.60
N GLU A 158 5.54 -25.05 8.74
CA GLU A 158 6.18 -24.89 10.04
C GLU A 158 7.27 -25.95 10.29
N GLY A 159 8.50 -25.47 10.53
CA GLY A 159 9.68 -26.29 10.78
C GLY A 159 10.19 -27.08 9.57
N GLU A 160 9.76 -26.76 8.34
CA GLU A 160 10.20 -27.41 7.11
C GLU A 160 10.79 -26.41 6.11
N PRO A 161 11.61 -26.87 5.14
CA PRO A 161 12.12 -26.01 4.07
C PRO A 161 11.03 -25.46 3.15
N MET A 162 11.32 -24.33 2.50
CA MET A 162 10.45 -23.72 1.50
C MET A 162 10.39 -24.58 0.22
N VAL A 163 9.19 -24.77 -0.32
CA VAL A 163 8.94 -25.51 -1.56
C VAL A 163 8.27 -24.60 -2.60
N PRO A 164 8.84 -24.44 -3.81
CA PRO A 164 8.23 -23.65 -4.87
C PRO A 164 7.25 -24.46 -5.72
N PHE A 165 6.20 -23.79 -6.20
CA PHE A 165 5.19 -24.30 -7.13
C PHE A 165 4.96 -23.24 -8.22
N LEU A 166 4.70 -23.67 -9.45
CA LEU A 166 4.38 -22.77 -10.56
C LEU A 166 2.87 -22.68 -10.77
N SER A 167 2.39 -21.50 -11.14
CA SER A 167 1.01 -21.31 -11.59
C SER A 167 0.84 -21.72 -13.06
N THR A 168 -0.41 -21.83 -13.50
CA THR A 168 -0.76 -21.66 -14.91
C THR A 168 -0.39 -20.25 -15.39
N PRO A 169 -0.19 -20.05 -16.70
CA PRO A 169 -0.15 -18.71 -17.27
C PRO A 169 -1.39 -17.91 -16.88
N SER A 170 -1.22 -16.61 -16.60
CA SER A 170 -2.34 -15.75 -16.28
C SER A 170 -3.28 -15.55 -17.47
N THR A 171 -4.58 -15.46 -17.20
CA THR A 171 -5.62 -15.22 -18.22
C THR A 171 -6.49 -14.03 -17.82
N GLY A 172 -7.00 -13.30 -18.79
CA GLY A 172 -7.79 -12.08 -18.56
C GLY A 172 -7.21 -10.91 -19.36
N THR A 173 -7.06 -9.77 -18.71
CA THR A 173 -6.55 -8.53 -19.28
C THR A 173 -5.32 -8.04 -18.52
N PHE A 174 -4.55 -7.11 -19.08
CA PHE A 174 -3.45 -6.47 -18.37
C PHE A 174 -3.92 -5.77 -17.07
N ALA A 175 -5.08 -5.12 -17.11
CA ALA A 175 -5.66 -4.45 -15.95
C ALA A 175 -6.18 -5.43 -14.87
N SER A 176 -6.53 -6.66 -15.25
CA SER A 176 -6.96 -7.70 -14.31
C SER A 176 -6.83 -9.08 -14.94
N SER A 177 -5.94 -9.90 -14.39
CA SER A 177 -5.73 -11.29 -14.79
C SER A 177 -5.72 -12.23 -13.59
N THR A 178 -5.99 -13.50 -13.86
CA THR A 178 -6.01 -14.56 -12.84
C THR A 178 -5.12 -15.73 -13.26
N ALA A 179 -4.51 -16.38 -12.27
CA ALA A 179 -3.71 -17.60 -12.45
C ALA A 179 -4.00 -18.59 -11.32
N SER A 180 -3.79 -19.89 -11.56
CA SER A 180 -4.00 -20.92 -10.54
C SER A 180 -2.78 -21.81 -10.38
N ALA A 181 -2.47 -22.20 -9.14
CA ALA A 181 -1.41 -23.17 -8.84
C ALA A 181 -1.96 -24.35 -8.04
N ARG A 182 -1.38 -25.53 -8.26
CA ARG A 182 -1.63 -26.74 -7.46
C ARG A 182 -0.48 -26.87 -6.47
N VAL A 183 -0.76 -26.64 -5.19
CA VAL A 183 0.25 -26.65 -4.12
C VAL A 183 0.02 -27.81 -3.16
N ASN A 184 1.09 -28.43 -2.70
CA ASN A 184 1.01 -29.42 -1.63
C ASN A 184 1.19 -28.70 -0.30
N LEU A 185 0.13 -28.68 0.52
CA LEU A 185 0.20 -28.14 1.88
C LEU A 185 0.41 -29.28 2.86
N LYS A 186 1.24 -29.06 3.87
CA LYS A 186 1.47 -30.06 4.93
C LYS A 186 0.25 -30.11 5.86
N PRO A 187 -0.50 -31.23 5.92
CA PRO A 187 -1.65 -31.34 6.80
C PRO A 187 -1.23 -31.29 8.28
N GLY A 188 -2.09 -30.72 9.12
CA GLY A 188 -1.84 -30.63 10.57
C GLY A 188 -0.78 -29.63 10.99
N LYS A 189 -0.23 -28.83 10.05
CA LYS A 189 0.71 -27.75 10.31
C LYS A 189 0.22 -26.44 9.69
N THR A 190 0.64 -25.31 10.25
CA THR A 190 0.48 -24.02 9.58
C THR A 190 1.46 -23.93 8.41
N ASN A 191 0.95 -23.49 7.26
CA ASN A 191 1.74 -23.29 6.04
C ASN A 191 1.70 -21.80 5.70
N VAL A 192 2.87 -21.20 5.51
CA VAL A 192 3.01 -19.84 5.01
C VAL A 192 3.09 -19.88 3.50
N LEU A 193 2.28 -19.07 2.82
CA LEU A 193 2.31 -18.92 1.37
C LEU A 193 2.84 -17.55 0.99
N THR A 194 3.63 -17.50 -0.07
CA THR A 194 4.10 -16.26 -0.70
C THR A 194 4.03 -16.45 -2.21
N ALA A 195 3.57 -15.44 -2.95
CA ALA A 195 3.55 -15.47 -4.41
C ALA A 195 4.49 -14.38 -4.94
N CYS A 196 5.28 -14.69 -5.96
CA CYS A 196 6.15 -13.70 -6.58
C CYS A 196 6.32 -13.93 -8.07
N VAL A 197 6.69 -12.87 -8.76
CA VAL A 197 7.16 -12.89 -10.13
C VAL A 197 8.21 -11.82 -10.34
N GLY A 198 9.23 -12.14 -11.13
CA GLY A 198 10.06 -11.14 -11.77
C GLY A 198 9.80 -11.19 -13.28
N TYR A 199 9.54 -10.06 -13.92
CA TYR A 199 9.40 -9.99 -15.37
C TYR A 199 10.18 -8.79 -15.92
N THR A 200 10.80 -9.01 -17.08
CA THR A 200 11.35 -7.92 -17.87
C THR A 200 10.18 -7.19 -18.51
N GLN A 201 10.13 -5.89 -18.29
CA GLN A 201 9.18 -5.03 -18.97
C GLN A 201 9.97 -3.99 -19.75
N VAL A 202 9.38 -3.42 -20.80
CA VAL A 202 10.13 -2.58 -21.76
C VAL A 202 10.79 -1.42 -21.00
N ALA A 203 12.08 -1.57 -20.71
CA ALA A 203 12.91 -0.69 -19.89
C ALA A 203 12.85 0.78 -20.34
N ALA A 204 12.46 1.02 -21.60
CA ALA A 204 12.34 2.36 -22.18
C ALA A 204 11.26 3.24 -21.53
N LEU A 205 10.29 2.68 -20.80
CA LEU A 205 9.23 3.47 -20.15
C LEU A 205 9.49 3.75 -18.67
N LEU A 206 10.40 3.01 -18.03
CA LEU A 206 10.73 3.20 -16.61
C LEU A 206 11.81 4.27 -16.45
N PRO A 207 11.76 5.07 -15.37
CA PRO A 207 12.80 6.05 -15.09
C PRO A 207 14.12 5.36 -14.72
N PHE A 208 15.22 6.09 -14.90
CA PHE A 208 16.52 5.67 -14.38
C PHE A 208 16.51 5.74 -12.85
N ILE A 209 17.11 4.74 -12.20
CA ILE A 209 17.30 4.69 -10.76
C ILE A 209 18.79 4.84 -10.49
N ASP A 210 19.17 5.89 -9.76
CA ASP A 210 20.57 6.23 -9.49
C ASP A 210 21.45 6.34 -10.76
N GLY A 211 20.87 6.75 -11.88
CA GLY A 211 21.57 6.86 -13.17
C GLY A 211 21.68 5.56 -13.96
N GLU A 212 21.09 4.46 -13.47
CA GLU A 212 21.04 3.16 -14.17
C GLU A 212 19.64 2.86 -14.71
N PRO A 213 19.52 2.23 -15.90
CA PRO A 213 18.24 1.80 -16.40
C PRO A 213 17.70 0.62 -15.57
N VAL A 214 16.38 0.54 -15.46
CA VAL A 214 15.68 -0.59 -14.84
C VAL A 214 15.58 -1.72 -15.85
N GLU A 215 16.03 -2.92 -15.46
CA GLU A 215 15.99 -4.11 -16.31
C GLU A 215 14.79 -5.01 -16.00
N GLN A 216 14.47 -5.15 -14.72
CA GLN A 216 13.44 -6.08 -14.27
C GLN A 216 12.56 -5.46 -13.17
N LEU A 217 11.28 -5.82 -13.20
CA LEU A 217 10.33 -5.56 -12.13
C LEU A 217 10.08 -6.83 -11.36
N VAL A 218 10.09 -6.73 -10.03
CA VAL A 218 9.74 -7.82 -9.13
C VAL A 218 8.49 -7.42 -8.37
N VAL A 219 7.45 -8.25 -8.51
CA VAL A 219 6.19 -8.09 -7.77
C VAL A 219 6.07 -9.27 -6.84
N ALA A 220 5.86 -8.99 -5.56
CA ALA A 220 5.63 -10.02 -4.55
C ALA A 220 4.33 -9.75 -3.79
N ALA A 221 3.72 -10.83 -3.34
CA ALA A 221 2.61 -10.87 -2.42
C ALA A 221 3.05 -11.76 -1.25
N GLY A 222 3.31 -11.14 -0.11
CA GLY A 222 3.91 -11.79 1.06
C GLY A 222 3.07 -11.67 2.31
N MET A 223 3.46 -12.44 3.33
CA MET A 223 2.91 -12.46 4.67
C MET A 223 2.70 -11.05 5.24
N GLY A 224 1.54 -10.75 5.83
CA GLY A 224 1.34 -9.52 6.60
C GLY A 224 0.96 -8.31 5.76
N GLU A 225 1.35 -8.28 4.49
CA GLU A 225 1.57 -7.02 3.78
C GLU A 225 0.84 -6.93 2.44
N PRO A 226 0.49 -5.70 2.00
CA PRO A 226 0.08 -5.45 0.62
C PRO A 226 1.14 -5.94 -0.36
N SER A 227 0.74 -6.13 -1.63
CA SER A 227 1.70 -6.43 -2.69
C SER A 227 2.84 -5.42 -2.69
N SER A 228 4.07 -5.91 -2.75
CA SER A 228 5.28 -5.11 -2.86
C SER A 228 5.80 -5.11 -4.29
N LEU A 229 6.43 -3.99 -4.65
CA LEU A 229 7.04 -3.77 -5.95
C LEU A 229 8.49 -3.33 -5.75
N SER A 230 9.41 -4.08 -6.36
CA SER A 230 10.83 -3.74 -6.48
C SER A 230 11.21 -3.60 -7.94
N VAL A 231 12.24 -2.79 -8.18
CA VAL A 231 12.94 -2.70 -9.46
C VAL A 231 14.34 -3.28 -9.31
N ILE A 232 14.84 -3.94 -10.35
CA ILE A 232 16.22 -4.40 -10.46
C ILE A 232 16.86 -3.62 -11.60
N THR A 233 17.93 -2.89 -11.30
CA THR A 233 18.71 -2.16 -12.32
C THR A 233 19.61 -3.10 -13.11
N THR A 234 20.20 -2.62 -14.22
CA THR A 234 21.12 -3.43 -15.04
C THR A 234 22.36 -3.93 -14.30
N SER A 235 22.75 -3.30 -13.20
CA SER A 235 23.82 -3.80 -12.34
C SER A 235 23.38 -4.95 -11.41
N GLY A 236 22.09 -5.28 -11.39
CA GLY A 236 21.48 -6.27 -10.50
C GLY A 236 21.04 -5.72 -9.14
N LYS A 237 21.11 -4.39 -8.93
CA LYS A 237 20.69 -3.75 -7.67
C LYS A 237 19.17 -3.78 -7.55
N GLU A 238 18.66 -4.48 -6.54
CA GLU A 238 17.25 -4.44 -6.17
C GLU A 238 16.94 -3.22 -5.29
N VAL A 239 15.90 -2.47 -5.67
CA VAL A 239 15.40 -1.32 -4.91
C VAL A 239 13.89 -1.42 -4.78
N ALA A 240 13.37 -1.37 -3.55
CA ALA A 240 11.94 -1.31 -3.32
C ALA A 240 11.38 0.03 -3.80
N VAL A 241 10.30 0.02 -4.58
CA VAL A 241 9.69 1.26 -5.12
C VAL A 241 9.23 2.18 -3.98
N ALA A 242 8.80 1.62 -2.85
CA ALA A 242 8.44 2.38 -1.65
C ALA A 242 9.59 3.19 -1.02
N GLN A 243 10.85 2.85 -1.33
CA GLN A 243 12.04 3.55 -0.85
C GLN A 243 12.54 4.63 -1.83
N LEU A 244 12.00 4.67 -3.04
CA LEU A 244 12.37 5.67 -4.05
C LEU A 244 11.78 7.05 -3.73
N PRO A 245 12.35 8.14 -4.27
CA PRO A 245 11.72 9.45 -4.22
C PRO A 245 10.30 9.44 -4.81
N GLN A 246 9.38 10.22 -4.25
CA GLN A 246 7.97 10.24 -4.68
C GLN A 246 7.81 10.58 -6.16
N GLU A 247 8.62 11.48 -6.69
CA GLU A 247 8.61 11.81 -8.12
C GLU A 247 8.90 10.59 -8.99
N THR A 248 9.92 9.80 -8.64
CA THR A 248 10.28 8.56 -9.32
C THR A 248 9.16 7.53 -9.21
N GLN A 249 8.51 7.42 -8.06
CA GLN A 249 7.35 6.53 -7.89
C GLN A 249 6.19 6.92 -8.82
N VAL A 250 5.90 8.23 -8.95
CA VAL A 250 4.87 8.74 -9.87
C VAL A 250 5.25 8.46 -11.32
N GLN A 251 6.53 8.62 -11.68
CA GLN A 251 7.02 8.29 -13.02
C GLN A 251 6.84 6.80 -13.35
N ILE A 252 7.13 5.91 -12.39
CA ILE A 252 6.85 4.47 -12.52
C ILE A 252 5.34 4.23 -12.70
N ALA A 253 4.50 4.85 -11.88
CA ALA A 253 3.04 4.72 -12.00
C ALA A 253 2.52 5.20 -13.37
N MET A 254 3.04 6.31 -13.90
CA MET A 254 2.70 6.82 -15.24
C MET A 254 3.18 5.88 -16.34
N ALA A 255 4.33 5.23 -16.19
CA ALA A 255 4.81 4.24 -17.14
C ALA A 255 3.81 3.09 -17.29
N PHE A 256 3.24 2.61 -16.18
CA PHE A 256 2.22 1.57 -16.20
C PHE A 256 0.88 2.01 -16.78
N GLU A 257 0.48 3.27 -16.64
CA GLU A 257 -0.71 3.76 -17.37
C GLU A 257 -0.50 3.72 -18.87
N ARG A 258 0.65 4.19 -19.35
CA ARG A 258 0.97 4.14 -20.79
C ARG A 258 0.99 2.72 -21.33
N LEU A 259 1.42 1.76 -20.52
CA LEU A 259 1.39 0.35 -20.88
C LEU A 259 -0.02 -0.20 -20.93
N ARG A 260 -0.86 0.17 -19.96
CA ARG A 260 -2.27 -0.20 -19.95
C ARG A 260 -2.99 0.35 -21.18
N GLU A 261 -2.71 1.59 -21.57
CA GLU A 261 -3.23 2.20 -22.80
C GLU A 261 -2.79 1.39 -24.04
N ARG A 262 -1.51 1.03 -24.15
CA ARG A 262 -0.99 0.22 -25.28
C ARG A 262 -1.61 -1.18 -25.36
N GLU A 263 -1.75 -1.87 -24.24
CA GLU A 263 -2.34 -3.22 -24.17
C GLU A 263 -3.87 -3.19 -24.35
N SER A 264 -4.48 -2.01 -24.39
CA SER A 264 -5.92 -1.83 -24.63
C SER A 264 -6.27 -1.49 -26.09
N GLU A 265 -5.26 -1.22 -26.94
CA GLU A 265 -5.47 -1.06 -28.38
C GLU A 265 -5.49 -2.45 -29.08
N PRO A 266 -6.54 -2.76 -29.87
CA PRO A 266 -6.73 -4.06 -30.51
C PRO A 266 -5.78 -4.34 -31.69
#